data_AF-A0A3D4W344-F1
#
_entry.id   AF-A0A3D4W344-F1
#
_cell.length_a   1.000
_cell.length_b   1.000
_cell.length_c   1.000
_cell.angle_alpha   90.00
_cell.angle_beta   90.00
_cell.angle_gamma   90.00
#
_symmetry.space_group_name_H-M   'P 1'
#
loop_
_entity.id
_entity.type
_entity.pdbx_description
1 polymer ?
#
loop_
_entity_poly.entity_id
_entity_poly.type
_entity_poly.pdbx_seq_one_letter_code
_entity_poly.pdbx_strand_id
1 'polypeptide(L)' 'RFFDGNEDLVPKQAYTMGIKTIMQARKVLVVANGLAKAKAVKAVVSGPVTPECPGSILQMHPDCTLVADEEALSLL' A
#
# COMPACT_ATOMS: atom_id res chain seq x y z
N ARG A 1 -0.27 -2.85 -19.59
CA ARG A 1 1.07 -3.48 -19.48
C ARG A 1 1.01 -5.01 -19.46
N PHE A 2 0.34 -5.64 -18.48
CA PHE A 2 0.41 -7.11 -18.31
C PHE A 2 -0.51 -7.94 -19.21
N PHE A 3 -1.38 -7.27 -19.98
CA PHE A 3 -2.32 -7.89 -20.92
C PHE A 3 -2.20 -7.21 -22.30
N ASP A 4 -0.98 -6.99 -22.78
CA ASP A 4 -0.68 -6.39 -24.09
C ASP A 4 -1.30 -5.00 -24.34
N GLY A 5 -1.61 -4.28 -23.26
CA GLY A 5 -2.27 -2.98 -23.33
C GLY A 5 -3.78 -3.06 -23.57
N ASN A 6 -4.34 -4.27 -23.63
CA ASN A 6 -5.77 -4.49 -23.74
C ASN A 6 -6.41 -4.64 -22.35
N GLU A 7 -7.21 -3.65 -21.96
CA GLU A 7 -7.90 -3.62 -20.67
C GLU A 7 -9.03 -4.66 -20.56
N ASP A 8 -9.64 -5.06 -21.67
CA ASP A 8 -10.74 -6.04 -21.69
C ASP A 8 -10.29 -7.43 -21.24
N LEU A 9 -8.98 -7.70 -21.31
CA LEU A 9 -8.36 -8.94 -20.86
C LEU A 9 -8.04 -8.96 -19.37
N VAL A 10 -8.11 -7.81 -18.68
CA VAL A 10 -7.82 -7.74 -17.24
C VAL A 10 -8.99 -8.36 -16.46
N PRO A 11 -8.76 -9.33 -15.57
CA PRO A 11 -9.82 -9.90 -14.73
C PRO A 11 -10.52 -8.82 -13.90
N LYS A 12 -11.86 -8.79 -13.98
CA LYS A 12 -12.70 -7.81 -13.26
C LYS A 12 -12.86 -8.12 -11.76
N GLN A 13 -12.42 -9.30 -11.33
CA GLN A 13 -12.58 -9.79 -9.97
C GLN A 13 -11.30 -10.51 -9.52
N ALA A 14 -11.03 -10.44 -8.22
CA ALA A 14 -9.91 -11.12 -7.59
C ALA A 14 -10.30 -11.57 -6.18
N TYR A 15 -9.72 -12.67 -5.72
CA TYR A 15 -9.74 -13.05 -4.31
C TYR A 15 -8.55 -12.40 -3.62
N THR A 16 -8.81 -11.71 -2.52
CA THR A 16 -7.78 -11.02 -1.74
C THR A 16 -7.99 -11.25 -0.25
N MET A 17 -6.90 -11.15 0.51
CA MET A 17 -6.97 -11.13 1.97
C MET A 17 -7.62 -9.82 2.43
N GLY A 18 -8.44 -9.91 3.48
CA GLY A 18 -9.01 -8.74 4.11
C GLY A 18 -7.98 -7.97 4.93
N ILE A 19 -8.21 -6.66 5.10
CA ILE A 19 -7.39 -5.78 5.95
C ILE A 19 -7.28 -6.34 7.37
N LYS A 20 -8.38 -6.86 7.93
CA LYS A 20 -8.38 -7.48 9.27
C LYS A 20 -7.35 -8.60 9.37
N THR A 21 -7.21 -9.42 8.34
CA THR A 21 -6.26 -10.53 8.33
C THR A 21 -4.82 -10.04 8.26
N ILE A 22 -4.55 -8.97 7.50
CA ILE A 22 -3.23 -8.32 7.48
C ILE A 22 -2.89 -7.75 8.86
N MET A 23 -3.85 -7.09 9.52
CA MET A 23 -3.67 -6.49 10.84
C MET A 23 -3.51 -7.51 11.98
N GLN A 24 -3.81 -8.79 11.74
CA GLN A 24 -3.58 -9.89 12.68
C GLN A 24 -2.17 -10.49 12.58
N ALA A 25 -1.37 -10.06 11.61
CA ALA A 25 0.01 -10.50 11.50
C ALA A 25 0.81 -10.06 12.74
N ARG A 26 1.82 -10.84 13.14
CA ARG A 26 2.71 -10.42 14.24
C ARG A 26 3.61 -9.24 13.84
N LYS A 27 3.96 -9.16 12.56
CA LYS A 27 4.78 -8.12 11.96
C LYS A 27 4.30 -7.87 10.54
N VAL A 28 4.29 -6.62 10.11
CA VAL A 28 4.00 -6.22 8.73
C VAL A 28 5.22 -5.52 8.14
N LEU A 29 5.67 -5.98 6.97
CA LEU A 29 6.70 -5.32 6.17
C LEU A 29 6.07 -4.80 4.88
N VAL A 30 6.14 -3.50 4.66
CA VAL A 30 5.67 -2.83 3.44
C VAL A 30 6.89 -2.36 2.66
N VAL A 31 6.89 -2.61 1.35
CA VAL A 31 7.94 -2.14 0.43
C VAL A 31 7.31 -1.17 -0.57
N ALA A 32 7.89 0.01 -0.72
CA ALA A 32 7.51 1.00 -1.72
C ALA A 32 8.74 1.44 -2.54
N ASN A 33 8.57 1.65 -3.83
CA ASN A 33 9.67 2.02 -4.72
C ASN A 33 9.18 2.96 -5.82
N GLY A 34 10.00 3.95 -6.13
CA GLY A 34 9.84 4.90 -7.23
C GLY A 34 8.89 6.06 -6.92
N LEU A 35 9.09 7.15 -7.65
CA LEU A 35 8.35 8.41 -7.49
C LEU A 35 6.82 8.26 -7.55
N ALA A 36 6.33 7.30 -8.36
CA ALA A 36 4.89 7.01 -8.49
C ALA A 36 4.22 6.62 -7.16
N LYS A 37 4.99 6.18 -6.16
CA LYS A 37 4.50 5.78 -4.83
C LYS A 37 4.58 6.90 -3.79
N ALA A 38 5.26 8.01 -4.05
CA ALA A 38 5.53 9.04 -3.05
C ALA A 38 4.27 9.60 -2.38
N LYS A 39 3.21 9.87 -3.16
CA LYS A 39 1.92 10.35 -2.62
C LYS A 39 1.24 9.31 -1.73
N ALA A 40 1.27 8.04 -2.14
CA ALA A 40 0.67 6.95 -1.38
C ALA A 40 1.44 6.72 -0.08
N VAL A 41 2.78 6.73 -0.11
CA VAL A 41 3.62 6.64 1.08
C VAL A 41 3.31 7.77 2.07
N LYS A 42 3.28 9.02 1.61
CA LYS A 42 2.89 10.16 2.46
C LYS A 42 1.52 9.98 3.11
N ALA A 43 0.52 9.55 2.33
CA ALA A 43 -0.83 9.34 2.83
C ALA A 43 -0.92 8.20 3.85
N VAL A 44 -0.18 7.11 3.63
CA VAL A 44 -0.13 5.96 4.54
C VAL A 44 0.58 6.30 5.85
N VAL A 45 1.66 7.09 5.82
CA VAL A 45 2.49 7.39 7.00
C VAL A 45 1.94 8.56 7.81
N SER A 46 1.52 9.65 7.16
CA SER A 46 1.21 10.92 7.83
C SER A 46 -0.23 11.41 7.57
N GLY A 47 -0.99 10.70 6.74
CA GLY A 47 -2.39 11.03 6.44
C GLY A 47 -3.36 10.50 7.51
N PRO A 48 -4.63 10.94 7.46
CA PRO A 48 -5.68 10.40 8.33
C PRO A 48 -5.93 8.92 8.02
N VAL A 49 -6.35 8.16 9.05
CA VAL A 49 -6.73 6.75 8.87
C VAL A 49 -8.12 6.69 8.24
N THR A 50 -8.21 6.34 6.94
CA THR A 50 -9.49 6.30 6.23
C THR A 50 -9.62 5.12 5.24
N PRO A 51 -10.85 4.68 4.90
CA PRO A 51 -11.07 3.62 3.90
C PRO A 51 -10.59 3.98 2.49
N GLU A 52 -10.50 5.26 2.15
CA GLU A 52 -10.01 5.74 0.84
C GLU A 52 -8.50 5.51 0.68
N CYS A 53 -7.76 5.43 1.80
CA CYS A 53 -6.36 5.03 1.84
C CYS A 53 -6.20 3.78 2.72
N PRO A 54 -6.55 2.57 2.26
CA PRO A 54 -6.56 1.38 3.12
C PRO A 54 -5.25 1.11 3.86
N GLY A 55 -4.10 1.48 3.29
CA GLY A 55 -2.79 1.34 3.92
C GLY A 55 -2.60 2.18 5.18
N SER A 56 -3.33 3.29 5.35
CA SER A 56 -3.19 4.16 6.53
C SER A 56 -3.52 3.45 7.85
N ILE A 57 -4.31 2.37 7.82
CA ILE A 57 -4.62 1.57 9.01
C ILE A 57 -3.37 0.93 9.63
N LEU A 58 -2.29 0.77 8.86
CA LEU A 58 -1.02 0.23 9.34
C LEU A 58 -0.35 1.13 10.38
N GLN A 59 -0.72 2.42 10.46
CA GLN A 59 -0.32 3.31 11.56
C GLN A 59 -0.76 2.78 12.93
N MET A 60 -1.80 1.95 12.97
CA MET A 60 -2.35 1.34 14.17
C MET A 60 -1.79 -0.07 14.44
N HIS A 61 -0.95 -0.60 13.55
CA HIS A 61 -0.37 -1.92 13.72
C HIS A 61 0.81 -1.85 14.72
N PRO A 62 0.88 -2.73 15.73
CA PRO A 62 1.89 -2.62 16.78
C PRO A 62 3.33 -2.85 16.30
N ASP A 63 3.52 -3.54 15.17
CA ASP A 63 4.84 -3.83 14.58
C ASP A 63 4.76 -3.77 13.05
N CYS A 64 4.88 -2.56 12.50
CA CYS A 64 4.88 -2.32 11.05
C CYS A 64 6.15 -1.59 10.63
N THR A 65 6.83 -2.11 9.61
CA THR A 65 8.02 -1.51 9.01
C THR A 65 7.73 -1.15 7.55
N LEU A 66 7.98 0.11 7.18
CA LEU A 66 7.98 0.55 5.78
C LEU A 66 9.43 0.69 5.31
N VAL A 67 9.77 -0.02 4.24
CA VAL A 67 11.05 0.13 3.52
C VAL A 67 10.76 0.78 2.18
N ALA A 68 11.41 1.91 1.91
CA ALA A 68 11.21 2.66 0.67
C ALA A 68 12.51 3.29 0.17
N ASP A 69 12.58 3.52 -1.14
CA ASP A 69 13.67 4.26 -1.76
C ASP A 69 13.47 5.78 -1.61
N GLU A 70 14.51 6.55 -1.92
CA GLU A 70 14.49 8.02 -1.79
C GLU A 70 13.37 8.66 -2.61
N GLU A 71 13.10 8.16 -3.82
CA GLU A 71 12.03 8.69 -4.67
C GLU A 71 10.64 8.48 -4.03
N ALA A 72 10.37 7.29 -3.48
CA ALA A 72 9.09 7.03 -2.80
C ALA A 72 8.98 7.76 -1.44
N LEU A 73 10.09 8.19 -0.86
CA LEU A 73 10.11 8.99 0.38
C LEU A 73 10.10 10.51 0.11
N SER A 74 10.22 10.95 -1.14
CA SER A 74 10.40 12.36 -1.53
C SER A 74 9.34 13.37 -1.06
N LEU A 75 8.19 12.92 -0.54
CA LEU A 75 7.10 13.78 -0.08
C LEU A 75 6.84 13.71 1.44
N LEU A 76 7.63 12.93 2.17
CA LEU A 76 7.68 12.91 3.63
C LEU A 76 8.58 14.03 4.14
#